data_AF-A0A1E1LR01-F1
#
_entry.id   AF-A0A1E1LR01-F1
#
_cell.length_a   1.000
_cell.length_b   1.000
_cell.length_c   1.000
_cell.angle_alpha   90.00
_cell.angle_beta   90.00
_cell.angle_gamma   90.00
#
_symmetry.space_group_name_H-M   'P 1'
#
loop_
_entity.id
_entity.type
_entity.pdbx_description
1 polymer ?
#
loop_
_entity_poly.entity_id
_entity_poly.type
_entity_poly.pdbx_seq_one_letter_code
_entity_poly.pdbx_strand_id
1 'polypeptide(L)'
;MFTPWMMKGCRWNENCTTTQTMKALSGLYFGRIHRRKQSMDFGFQCYSKALRLLSKDLVSTRAWELPSLTNVLSLSVFEIMASPSGQGFLQHEGGVARLIQSSNPERFQSQDELAVFEYARLAVAFGCADLRIRCFLAEPEWMTIPWLKHPEAKDLKSLIYDSFCDFPGILQDLEAIRTGQQTDPNAATYLYEKVCKQLRKLYQWRAQWETQNAGCCITKPSQDPKSPFPTAFHFQNLPQAAGLAHYNTVLLVLLRAGRILKGLCFSSTICSETIPVTRTNSGLLLPQDVKTLHGVAGEILRSVEYCISEPHTSGGYFQMLFPLRAAIEVYKDGCKERKYLYKIFNEIADNGGFEMSRGLTRAGLCGRMIEDEESVTDVGKADVTEGHLLRSGGEKPPEAAHAANPMTATYLNFSSRFMQKRPNGSYAH
;
A
#
# COMPACT_ATOMS: atom_id res chain seq x y z
N MET A 1 1.23 -14.81 11.37
CA MET A 1 1.35 -14.42 9.94
C MET A 1 0.45 -15.27 9.05
N PHE A 2 0.42 -16.60 9.22
CA PHE A 2 -0.46 -17.45 8.43
C PHE A 2 -1.93 -17.24 8.80
N THR A 3 -2.72 -16.82 7.83
CA THR A 3 -4.18 -16.71 7.95
C THR A 3 -4.82 -18.05 7.58
N PRO A 4 -5.98 -18.42 8.14
CA PRO A 4 -6.61 -19.72 7.88
C PRO A 4 -6.84 -20.01 6.38
N TRP A 5 -7.14 -18.98 5.58
CA TRP A 5 -7.36 -19.13 4.14
C TRP A 5 -6.10 -19.53 3.35
N MET A 6 -4.88 -19.28 3.86
CA MET A 6 -3.64 -19.68 3.17
C MET A 6 -3.51 -21.21 3.06
N MET A 7 -4.10 -21.94 4.00
CA MET A 7 -4.12 -23.41 4.00
C MET A 7 -5.23 -23.99 3.12
N LYS A 8 -6.12 -23.16 2.57
CA LYS A 8 -7.28 -23.62 1.79
C LYS A 8 -6.81 -24.32 0.51
N GLY A 9 -7.26 -25.56 0.35
CA GLY A 9 -6.83 -26.44 -0.75
C GLY A 9 -5.54 -27.22 -0.49
N CYS A 10 -4.93 -27.11 0.69
CA CYS A 10 -3.79 -27.94 1.05
C CYS A 10 -4.21 -29.42 1.19
N ARG A 11 -3.50 -30.31 0.50
CA ARG A 11 -3.76 -31.77 0.52
C ARG A 11 -2.58 -32.59 1.05
N TRP A 12 -1.54 -31.92 1.57
CA TRP A 12 -0.28 -32.53 2.03
C TRP A 12 0.35 -33.50 1.02
N ASN A 13 0.16 -33.23 -0.27
CA ASN A 13 0.63 -34.05 -1.39
C ASN A 13 1.69 -33.28 -2.19
N GLU A 14 2.71 -33.99 -2.65
CA GLU A 14 3.77 -33.45 -3.51
C GLU A 14 3.26 -32.79 -4.79
N ASN A 15 2.14 -33.25 -5.36
CA ASN A 15 1.55 -32.70 -6.58
C ASN A 15 0.46 -31.65 -6.32
N CYS A 16 0.36 -31.12 -5.10
CA CYS A 16 -0.59 -30.06 -4.74
C CYS A 16 0.11 -28.71 -4.70
N THR A 17 -0.39 -27.74 -5.47
CA THR A 17 0.13 -26.36 -5.51
C THR A 17 0.16 -25.75 -4.12
N THR A 18 -0.96 -25.78 -3.38
CA THR A 18 -1.05 -25.23 -2.02
C THR A 18 -0.05 -25.87 -1.05
N THR A 19 0.16 -27.20 -1.13
CA THR A 19 1.17 -27.85 -0.30
C THR A 19 2.57 -27.32 -0.59
N GLN A 20 2.94 -27.14 -1.86
CA GLN A 20 4.26 -26.60 -2.22
C GLN A 20 4.40 -25.13 -1.84
N THR A 21 3.36 -24.32 -2.00
CA THR A 21 3.34 -22.92 -1.57
C THR A 21 3.56 -22.79 -0.07
N MET A 22 2.88 -23.62 0.74
CA MET A 22 3.04 -23.60 2.20
C MET A 22 4.41 -24.11 2.65
N LYS A 23 4.95 -25.13 1.99
CA LYS A 23 6.34 -25.58 2.22
C LYS A 23 7.36 -24.49 1.85
N ALA A 24 7.12 -23.78 0.75
CA ALA A 24 7.97 -22.67 0.31
C ALA A 24 7.99 -21.54 1.34
N LEU A 25 6.82 -21.07 1.76
CA LEU A 25 6.68 -20.01 2.77
C LEU A 25 7.31 -20.41 4.11
N SER A 26 6.95 -21.58 4.63
CA SER A 26 7.45 -22.03 5.93
C SER A 26 8.96 -22.29 5.92
N GLY A 27 9.48 -22.95 4.87
CA GLY A 27 10.91 -23.21 4.71
C GLY A 27 11.73 -21.93 4.62
N LEU A 28 11.30 -20.98 3.79
CA LEU A 28 12.00 -19.71 3.64
C LEU A 28 11.94 -18.87 4.91
N TYR A 29 10.75 -18.70 5.50
CA TYR A 29 10.57 -17.92 6.72
C TYR A 29 11.37 -18.50 7.89
N PHE A 30 11.24 -19.81 8.15
CA PHE A 30 12.02 -20.48 9.20
C PHE A 30 13.51 -20.38 8.95
N GLY A 31 13.94 -20.58 7.69
CA GLY A 31 15.32 -20.46 7.28
C GLY A 31 15.91 -19.06 7.52
N ARG A 32 15.11 -18.02 7.28
CA ARG A 32 15.48 -16.61 7.56
C ARG A 32 15.62 -16.37 9.07
N ILE A 33 14.55 -16.61 9.82
CA ILE A 33 14.48 -16.30 11.26
C ILE A 33 15.54 -17.05 12.05
N HIS A 34 15.80 -18.32 11.71
CA HIS A 34 16.78 -19.15 12.41
C HIS A 34 18.14 -19.25 11.70
N ARG A 35 18.34 -18.47 10.62
CA ARG A 35 19.59 -18.46 9.82
C ARG A 35 20.02 -19.86 9.35
N ARG A 36 19.05 -20.69 8.93
CA ARG A 36 19.26 -22.07 8.45
C ARG A 36 19.23 -22.14 6.94
N LYS A 37 20.41 -22.20 6.31
CA LYS A 37 20.56 -22.29 4.85
C LYS A 37 19.78 -23.46 4.23
N GLN A 38 19.86 -24.65 4.84
CA GLN A 38 19.15 -25.83 4.35
C GLN A 38 17.62 -25.62 4.25
N SER A 39 17.02 -24.95 5.23
CA SER A 39 15.59 -24.63 5.22
C SER A 39 15.25 -23.59 4.14
N MET A 40 16.13 -22.61 3.92
CA MET A 40 15.97 -21.65 2.81
C MET A 40 16.05 -22.35 1.45
N ASP A 41 17.06 -23.21 1.24
CA ASP A 41 17.24 -23.98 0.00
C ASP A 41 16.00 -24.87 -0.27
N PHE A 42 15.47 -25.51 0.76
CA PHE A 42 14.20 -26.25 0.69
C PHE A 42 13.03 -25.34 0.30
N GLY A 43 12.92 -24.16 0.92
CA GLY A 43 11.91 -23.16 0.57
C GLY A 43 11.95 -22.76 -0.90
N PHE A 44 13.14 -22.49 -1.46
CA PHE A 44 13.33 -22.15 -2.88
C PHE A 44 13.00 -23.32 -3.82
N GLN A 45 13.31 -24.55 -3.45
CA GLN A 45 12.94 -25.74 -4.23
C GLN A 45 11.41 -25.91 -4.30
N CYS A 46 10.74 -25.79 -3.15
CA CYS A 46 9.28 -25.84 -3.08
C CYS A 46 8.63 -24.67 -3.83
N TYR A 47 9.21 -23.47 -3.78
CA TYR A 47 8.75 -22.31 -4.54
C TYR A 47 8.77 -22.60 -6.05
N SER A 48 9.90 -23.09 -6.56
CA SER A 48 10.05 -23.46 -7.98
C SER A 48 9.04 -24.52 -8.41
N LYS A 49 8.74 -25.48 -7.52
CA LYS A 49 7.73 -26.51 -7.76
C LYS A 49 6.30 -25.94 -7.73
N ALA A 50 6.00 -25.05 -6.78
CA ALA A 50 4.73 -24.36 -6.67
C ALA A 50 4.43 -23.56 -7.95
N LEU A 51 5.40 -22.81 -8.49
CA LEU A 51 5.25 -22.08 -9.74
C LEU A 51 4.88 -22.99 -10.92
N ARG A 52 5.55 -24.14 -11.06
CA ARG A 52 5.25 -25.10 -12.14
C ARG A 52 3.85 -25.71 -12.01
N LEU A 53 3.41 -26.02 -10.78
CA LEU A 53 2.08 -26.57 -10.53
C LEU A 53 0.99 -25.52 -10.72
N LEU A 54 1.21 -24.32 -10.19
CA LEU A 54 0.31 -23.17 -10.35
C LEU A 54 0.13 -22.83 -11.83
N SER A 55 1.20 -22.82 -12.63
CA SER A 55 1.10 -22.60 -14.08
C SER A 55 0.18 -23.62 -14.77
N LYS A 56 0.16 -24.88 -14.31
CA LYS A 56 -0.77 -25.91 -14.83
C LYS A 56 -2.20 -25.68 -14.35
N ASP A 57 -2.38 -25.28 -13.09
CA ASP A 57 -3.71 -24.97 -12.55
C ASP A 57 -4.33 -23.77 -13.28
N LEU A 58 -3.54 -22.74 -13.59
CA LEU A 58 -3.98 -21.50 -14.26
C LEU A 58 -4.42 -21.68 -15.72
N VAL A 59 -3.97 -22.72 -16.42
CA VAL A 59 -4.44 -23.04 -17.79
C VAL A 59 -5.63 -24.00 -17.79
N SER A 60 -6.10 -24.41 -16.61
CA SER A 60 -7.23 -25.32 -16.43
C SER A 60 -8.42 -24.60 -15.80
N THR A 61 -9.54 -25.30 -15.62
CA THR A 61 -10.70 -24.78 -14.87
C THR A 61 -10.38 -24.43 -13.41
N ARG A 62 -9.27 -24.94 -12.86
CA ARG A 62 -8.82 -24.63 -11.49
C ARG A 62 -8.40 -23.19 -11.30
N ALA A 63 -8.10 -22.45 -12.37
CA ALA A 63 -7.79 -21.02 -12.30
C ALA A 63 -8.86 -20.22 -11.55
N TRP A 64 -10.12 -20.68 -11.65
CA TRP A 64 -11.29 -20.05 -11.04
C TRP A 64 -11.56 -20.51 -9.61
N GLU A 65 -10.85 -21.53 -9.12
CA GLU A 65 -10.98 -21.98 -7.73
C GLU A 65 -10.25 -21.00 -6.79
N LEU A 66 -10.77 -20.84 -5.58
CA LEU A 66 -10.16 -19.98 -4.57
C LEU A 66 -8.67 -20.33 -4.27
N PRO A 67 -8.24 -21.60 -4.23
CA PRO A 67 -6.83 -21.95 -4.04
C PRO A 67 -5.88 -21.35 -5.07
N SER A 68 -6.30 -21.09 -6.31
CA SER A 68 -5.43 -20.44 -7.29
C SER A 68 -5.10 -19.01 -6.87
N LEU A 69 -6.11 -18.25 -6.42
CA LEU A 69 -5.93 -16.89 -5.90
C LEU A 69 -5.11 -16.87 -4.61
N THR A 70 -5.41 -17.76 -3.65
CA THR A 70 -4.67 -17.80 -2.39
C THR A 70 -3.21 -18.22 -2.59
N ASN A 71 -2.93 -19.13 -3.54
CA ASN A 71 -1.56 -19.49 -3.89
C ASN A 71 -0.77 -18.32 -4.45
N VAL A 72 -1.33 -17.55 -5.38
CA VAL A 72 -0.62 -16.38 -5.95
C VAL A 72 -0.37 -15.32 -4.86
N LEU A 73 -1.35 -15.05 -3.99
CA LEU A 73 -1.17 -14.15 -2.84
C LEU A 73 -0.07 -14.64 -1.89
N SER A 74 -0.07 -15.94 -1.57
CA SER A 74 0.97 -16.54 -0.74
C SER A 74 2.35 -16.49 -1.38
N LEU A 75 2.47 -16.70 -2.70
CA LEU A 75 3.74 -16.55 -3.42
C LEU A 75 4.18 -15.08 -3.50
N SER A 76 3.25 -14.11 -3.45
CA SER A 76 3.59 -12.70 -3.29
C SER A 76 4.31 -12.47 -1.95
N VAL A 77 3.80 -13.06 -0.85
CA VAL A 77 4.47 -13.00 0.46
C VAL A 77 5.83 -13.72 0.44
N PHE A 78 5.97 -14.81 -0.32
CA PHE A 78 7.26 -15.47 -0.52
C PHE A 78 8.29 -14.50 -1.12
N GLU A 79 7.91 -13.74 -2.15
CA GLU A 79 8.80 -12.77 -2.80
C GLU A 79 9.23 -11.64 -1.84
N ILE A 80 8.34 -11.19 -0.95
CA ILE A 80 8.68 -10.22 0.10
C ILE A 80 9.82 -10.74 0.99
N MET A 81 9.85 -12.04 1.28
CA MET A 81 10.88 -12.67 2.11
C MET A 81 12.14 -13.04 1.32
N ALA A 82 11.99 -13.32 0.02
CA ALA A 82 13.05 -13.88 -0.79
C ALA A 82 14.02 -12.82 -1.31
N SER A 83 13.51 -11.69 -1.78
CA SER A 83 14.27 -10.75 -2.60
C SER A 83 14.13 -9.29 -2.15
N PRO A 84 15.22 -8.51 -2.18
CA PRO A 84 15.16 -7.07 -1.99
C PRO A 84 14.66 -6.32 -3.24
N SER A 85 14.42 -6.96 -4.38
CA SER A 85 14.11 -6.24 -5.63
C SER A 85 12.66 -5.78 -5.75
N GLY A 86 11.72 -6.43 -5.06
CA GLY A 86 10.27 -6.20 -5.21
C GLY A 86 9.68 -6.63 -6.56
N GLN A 87 10.50 -7.09 -7.51
CA GLN A 87 10.03 -7.40 -8.87
C GLN A 87 9.12 -8.62 -8.93
N GLY A 88 9.49 -9.71 -8.25
CA GLY A 88 8.64 -10.91 -8.18
C GLY A 88 7.32 -10.62 -7.44
N PHE A 89 7.38 -9.78 -6.41
CA PHE A 89 6.20 -9.31 -5.69
C PHE A 89 5.22 -8.58 -6.63
N LEU A 90 5.69 -7.56 -7.37
CA LEU A 90 4.87 -6.84 -8.34
C LEU A 90 4.27 -7.74 -9.44
N GLN A 91 5.02 -8.75 -9.89
CA GLN A 91 4.53 -9.70 -10.89
C GLN A 91 3.37 -10.55 -10.34
N HIS A 92 3.48 -11.04 -9.10
CA HIS A 92 2.39 -11.78 -8.47
C HIS A 92 1.20 -10.90 -8.15
N GLU A 93 1.40 -9.65 -7.72
CA GLU A 93 0.30 -8.68 -7.53
C GLU A 93 -0.48 -8.45 -8.82
N GLY A 94 0.21 -8.34 -9.96
CA GLY A 94 -0.46 -8.29 -11.27
C GLY A 94 -1.23 -9.58 -11.61
N GLY A 95 -0.72 -10.74 -11.18
CA GLY A 95 -1.44 -12.01 -11.26
C GLY A 95 -2.71 -12.03 -10.41
N VAL A 96 -2.62 -11.57 -9.16
CA VAL A 96 -3.75 -11.42 -8.23
C VAL A 96 -4.81 -10.50 -8.84
N ALA A 97 -4.39 -9.31 -9.29
CA ALA A 97 -5.28 -8.33 -9.91
C ALA A 97 -6.07 -8.95 -11.07
N ARG A 98 -5.39 -9.67 -11.99
CA ARG A 98 -6.05 -10.34 -13.12
C ARG A 98 -7.00 -11.45 -12.71
N LEU A 99 -6.65 -12.28 -11.72
CA LEU A 99 -7.54 -13.34 -11.23
C LEU A 99 -8.81 -12.78 -10.58
N ILE A 100 -8.68 -11.66 -9.88
CA ILE A 100 -9.82 -10.95 -9.31
C ILE A 100 -10.65 -10.31 -10.42
N GLN A 101 -10.04 -9.52 -11.30
CA GLN A 101 -10.74 -8.77 -12.35
C GLN A 101 -11.40 -9.67 -13.41
N SER A 102 -10.84 -10.85 -13.67
CA SER A 102 -11.47 -11.85 -14.55
C SER A 102 -12.64 -12.58 -13.91
N SER A 103 -12.80 -12.42 -12.59
CA SER A 103 -14.01 -12.77 -11.85
C SER A 103 -14.95 -11.58 -11.77
N ASN A 104 -16.21 -11.82 -11.44
CA ASN A 104 -17.15 -10.74 -11.13
C ASN A 104 -17.15 -10.46 -9.62
N PRO A 105 -17.52 -9.25 -9.16
CA PRO A 105 -17.60 -8.90 -7.74
C PRO A 105 -18.45 -9.87 -6.90
N GLU A 106 -19.51 -10.46 -7.47
CA GLU A 106 -20.41 -11.43 -6.81
C GLU A 106 -19.70 -12.71 -6.37
N ARG A 107 -18.52 -13.03 -6.96
CA ARG A 107 -17.70 -14.15 -6.53
C ARG A 107 -17.30 -14.01 -5.06
N PHE A 108 -17.09 -12.79 -4.56
CA PHE A 108 -16.47 -12.56 -3.26
C PHE A 108 -17.49 -12.36 -2.14
N GLN A 109 -18.66 -13.00 -2.23
CA GLN A 109 -19.75 -12.85 -1.26
C GLN A 109 -19.79 -13.94 -0.19
N SER A 110 -19.05 -15.05 -0.34
CA SER A 110 -18.88 -16.01 0.76
C SER A 110 -17.84 -15.49 1.75
N GLN A 111 -17.94 -15.83 3.03
CA GLN A 111 -17.00 -15.32 4.06
C GLN A 111 -15.53 -15.61 3.74
N ASP A 112 -15.22 -16.80 3.23
CA ASP A 112 -13.86 -17.19 2.87
C ASP A 112 -13.33 -16.41 1.65
N GLU A 113 -14.15 -16.24 0.62
CA GLU A 113 -13.78 -15.49 -0.57
C GLU A 113 -13.66 -13.99 -0.27
N LEU A 114 -14.57 -13.45 0.53
CA LEU A 114 -14.54 -12.07 1.00
C LEU A 114 -13.29 -11.78 1.84
N ALA A 115 -12.90 -12.70 2.72
CA ALA A 115 -11.67 -12.57 3.49
C ALA A 115 -10.45 -12.50 2.57
N VAL A 116 -10.32 -13.42 1.60
CA VAL A 116 -9.22 -13.42 0.63
C VAL A 116 -9.23 -12.14 -0.23
N PHE A 117 -10.40 -11.71 -0.68
CA PHE A 117 -10.58 -10.47 -1.41
C PHE A 117 -10.03 -9.29 -0.60
N GLU A 118 -10.50 -9.10 0.64
CA GLU A 118 -10.06 -8.04 1.55
C GLU A 118 -8.53 -7.98 1.72
N TYR A 119 -7.85 -9.12 1.84
CA TYR A 119 -6.38 -9.15 1.88
C TYR A 119 -5.74 -8.73 0.55
N ALA A 120 -6.32 -9.15 -0.57
CA ALA A 120 -5.79 -8.86 -1.89
C ALA A 120 -5.91 -7.38 -2.29
N ARG A 121 -6.92 -6.66 -1.76
CA ARG A 121 -7.20 -5.27 -2.14
C ARG A 121 -6.00 -4.36 -1.93
N LEU A 122 -5.34 -4.47 -0.78
CA LEU A 122 -4.19 -3.63 -0.46
C LEU A 122 -3.01 -3.91 -1.39
N ALA A 123 -2.74 -5.18 -1.69
CA ALA A 123 -1.70 -5.60 -2.62
C ALA A 123 -1.98 -5.06 -4.04
N VAL A 124 -3.21 -5.26 -4.56
CA VAL A 124 -3.59 -4.75 -5.88
C VAL A 124 -3.48 -3.22 -5.93
N ALA A 125 -3.92 -2.52 -4.89
CA ALA A 125 -3.81 -1.06 -4.80
C ALA A 125 -2.36 -0.58 -4.86
N PHE A 126 -1.42 -1.21 -4.15
CA PHE A 126 0.00 -0.87 -4.19
C PHE A 126 0.62 -1.14 -5.56
N GLY A 127 0.38 -2.33 -6.14
CA GLY A 127 0.86 -2.64 -7.48
C GLY A 127 0.35 -1.66 -8.54
N CYS A 128 -0.92 -1.24 -8.45
CA CYS A 128 -1.47 -0.20 -9.31
C CYS A 128 -0.81 1.16 -9.10
N ALA A 129 -0.53 1.54 -7.84
CA ALA A 129 0.13 2.79 -7.52
C ALA A 129 1.56 2.88 -8.05
N ASP A 130 2.33 1.80 -7.89
CA ASP A 130 3.70 1.71 -8.37
C ASP A 130 3.77 1.83 -9.90
N LEU A 131 2.76 1.32 -10.59
CA LEU A 131 2.62 1.44 -12.04
C LEU A 131 1.94 2.74 -12.49
N ARG A 132 1.45 3.56 -11.55
CA ARG A 132 0.62 4.75 -11.80
C ARG A 132 -0.56 4.48 -12.73
N ILE A 133 -1.26 3.39 -12.47
CA ILE A 133 -2.50 3.04 -13.17
C ILE A 133 -3.67 3.03 -12.20
N ARG A 134 -4.85 3.41 -12.68
CA ARG A 134 -6.11 3.28 -11.93
C ARG A 134 -6.32 1.83 -11.49
N CYS A 135 -6.73 1.67 -10.24
CA CYS A 135 -7.11 0.38 -9.70
C CYS A 135 -8.58 0.12 -10.02
N PHE A 136 -8.89 -1.01 -10.68
CA PHE A 136 -10.29 -1.39 -10.98
C PHE A 136 -11.12 -1.61 -9.71
N LEU A 137 -10.47 -1.95 -8.58
CA LEU A 137 -11.13 -2.07 -7.28
C LEU A 137 -11.64 -0.74 -6.71
N ALA A 138 -11.32 0.38 -7.37
CA ALA A 138 -11.90 1.68 -7.07
C ALA A 138 -13.33 1.85 -7.65
N GLU A 139 -13.75 0.96 -8.54
CA GLU A 139 -15.08 1.05 -9.15
C GLU A 139 -16.17 0.72 -8.11
N PRO A 140 -17.34 1.39 -8.16
CA PRO A 140 -18.37 1.25 -7.13
C PRO A 140 -18.84 -0.18 -6.89
N GLU A 141 -18.90 -1.01 -7.94
CA GLU A 141 -19.28 -2.41 -7.85
C GLU A 141 -18.32 -3.22 -6.97
N TRP A 142 -17.01 -3.01 -7.12
CA TRP A 142 -15.97 -3.67 -6.34
C TRP A 142 -15.91 -3.20 -4.89
N MET A 143 -16.43 -2.00 -4.60
CA MET A 143 -16.53 -1.46 -3.24
C MET A 143 -17.81 -1.88 -2.50
N THR A 144 -18.82 -2.43 -3.20
CA THR A 144 -20.16 -2.67 -2.62
C THR A 144 -20.61 -4.11 -2.75
N ILE A 145 -20.55 -4.69 -3.95
CA ILE A 145 -21.12 -6.01 -4.26
C ILE A 145 -20.52 -7.16 -3.42
N PRO A 146 -19.20 -7.22 -3.13
CA PRO A 146 -18.62 -8.29 -2.32
C PRO A 146 -19.23 -8.40 -0.91
N TRP A 147 -19.74 -7.30 -0.35
CA TRP A 147 -20.33 -7.27 0.99
C TRP A 147 -21.85 -7.43 1.02
N LEU A 148 -22.53 -7.59 -0.11
CA LEU A 148 -24.02 -7.59 -0.12
C LEU A 148 -24.64 -8.71 0.73
N LYS A 149 -23.98 -9.87 0.85
CA LYS A 149 -24.45 -10.98 1.70
C LYS A 149 -24.02 -10.87 3.16
N HIS A 150 -23.00 -10.06 3.44
CA HIS A 150 -22.39 -9.86 4.76
C HIS A 150 -22.06 -8.38 4.97
N PRO A 151 -23.06 -7.48 4.97
CA PRO A 151 -22.82 -6.04 5.08
C PRO A 151 -22.12 -5.66 6.40
N GLU A 152 -22.33 -6.44 7.46
CA GLU A 152 -21.67 -6.30 8.75
C GLU A 152 -20.15 -6.51 8.70
N ALA A 153 -19.64 -7.20 7.67
CA ALA A 153 -18.22 -7.46 7.50
C ALA A 153 -17.46 -6.24 6.95
N LYS A 154 -18.15 -5.19 6.46
CA LYS A 154 -17.51 -3.96 5.97
C LYS A 154 -17.21 -3.02 7.12
N ASP A 155 -16.02 -3.20 7.71
CA ASP A 155 -15.54 -2.46 8.87
C ASP A 155 -14.66 -1.25 8.50
N LEU A 156 -14.12 -0.54 9.52
CA LEU A 156 -13.17 0.56 9.30
C LEU A 156 -11.97 0.14 8.46
N LYS A 157 -11.46 -1.08 8.63
CA LYS A 157 -10.33 -1.58 7.84
C LYS A 157 -10.71 -1.66 6.35
N SER A 158 -11.91 -2.17 6.05
CA SER A 158 -12.44 -2.21 4.68
C SER A 158 -12.57 -0.81 4.07
N LEU A 159 -13.02 0.18 4.85
CA LEU A 159 -13.18 1.58 4.40
C LEU A 159 -11.86 2.31 4.14
N ILE A 160 -10.81 2.03 4.92
CA ILE A 160 -9.49 2.58 4.60
C ILE A 160 -8.93 1.92 3.34
N TYR A 161 -9.18 0.63 3.12
CA TYR A 161 -8.79 -0.06 1.87
C TYR A 161 -9.53 0.48 0.63
N ASP A 162 -10.78 0.93 0.76
CA ASP A 162 -11.46 1.68 -0.32
C ASP A 162 -10.63 2.92 -0.72
N SER A 163 -10.07 3.63 0.26
CA SER A 163 -9.23 4.80 0.03
C SER A 163 -7.87 4.42 -0.60
N PHE A 164 -7.31 3.26 -0.25
CA PHE A 164 -6.15 2.70 -0.95
C PHE A 164 -6.46 2.34 -2.41
N CYS A 165 -7.67 1.86 -2.72
CA CYS A 165 -8.02 1.56 -4.11
C CYS A 165 -8.17 2.83 -4.95
N ASP A 166 -8.60 3.96 -4.34
CA ASP A 166 -8.79 5.23 -5.05
C ASP A 166 -7.48 5.97 -5.40
N PHE A 167 -6.45 5.90 -4.55
CA PHE A 167 -5.26 6.75 -4.71
C PHE A 167 -4.41 6.50 -5.99
N PRO A 168 -4.28 5.28 -6.56
CA PRO A 168 -3.54 5.07 -7.80
C PRO A 168 -4.08 5.92 -8.96
N GLY A 169 -5.40 6.15 -9.00
CA GLY A 169 -6.01 7.03 -9.99
C GLY A 169 -5.63 8.51 -9.81
N ILE A 170 -5.41 8.97 -8.57
CA ILE A 170 -4.91 10.32 -8.30
C ILE A 170 -3.47 10.46 -8.77
N LEU A 171 -2.62 9.45 -8.51
CA LEU A 171 -1.24 9.45 -8.98
C LEU A 171 -1.15 9.45 -10.50
N GLN A 172 -2.00 8.67 -11.18
CA GLN A 172 -2.09 8.67 -12.64
C GLN A 172 -2.49 10.05 -13.19
N ASP A 173 -3.51 10.69 -12.59
CA ASP A 173 -4.00 12.00 -13.02
C ASP A 173 -2.96 13.10 -12.79
N LEU A 174 -2.25 13.07 -11.66
CA LEU A 174 -1.14 13.99 -11.38
C LEU A 174 0.00 13.84 -12.39
N GLU A 175 0.37 12.60 -12.72
CA GLU A 175 1.43 12.33 -13.68
C GLU A 175 1.06 12.81 -15.09
N ALA A 176 -0.20 12.61 -15.50
CA ALA A 176 -0.69 13.11 -16.79
C ALA A 176 -0.67 14.63 -16.88
N ILE A 177 -1.00 15.34 -15.79
CA ILE A 177 -0.88 16.81 -15.71
C ILE A 177 0.60 17.22 -15.77
N ARG A 178 1.45 16.61 -14.95
CA ARG A 178 2.89 16.93 -14.85
C ARG A 178 3.63 16.72 -16.17
N THR A 179 3.26 15.70 -16.93
CA THR A 179 3.89 15.35 -18.22
C THR A 179 3.25 16.05 -19.41
N GLY A 180 2.22 16.87 -19.20
CA GLY A 180 1.50 17.56 -20.27
C GLY A 180 0.67 16.64 -21.18
N GLN A 181 0.45 15.38 -20.78
CA GLN A 181 -0.43 14.45 -21.49
C GLN A 181 -1.91 14.85 -21.37
N GLN A 182 -2.24 15.57 -20.30
CA GLN A 182 -3.57 16.10 -20.08
C GLN A 182 -3.74 17.43 -20.84
N THR A 183 -4.76 17.50 -21.70
CA THR A 183 -5.05 18.66 -22.56
C THR A 183 -6.17 19.56 -22.03
N ASP A 184 -6.99 19.06 -21.09
CA ASP A 184 -8.05 19.85 -20.48
C ASP A 184 -7.47 20.88 -19.50
N PRO A 185 -7.68 22.20 -19.74
CA PRO A 185 -7.18 23.26 -18.86
C PRO A 185 -7.77 23.19 -17.44
N ASN A 186 -8.93 22.55 -17.25
CA ASN A 186 -9.59 22.41 -15.96
C ASN A 186 -9.17 21.14 -15.20
N ALA A 187 -8.33 20.28 -15.78
CA ALA A 187 -7.99 19.00 -15.18
C ALA A 187 -7.36 19.12 -13.77
N ALA A 188 -6.52 20.13 -13.55
CA ALA A 188 -5.95 20.39 -12.22
C ALA A 188 -7.02 20.78 -11.20
N THR A 189 -8.03 21.56 -11.61
CA THR A 189 -9.18 21.92 -10.77
C THR A 189 -10.02 20.70 -10.42
N TYR A 190 -10.39 19.89 -11.42
CA TYR A 190 -11.16 18.65 -11.19
C TYR A 190 -10.42 17.65 -10.31
N LEU A 191 -9.11 17.51 -10.51
CA LEU A 191 -8.29 16.65 -9.67
C LEU A 191 -8.20 17.18 -8.23
N TYR A 192 -8.10 18.48 -8.05
CA TYR A 192 -8.12 19.09 -6.73
C TYR A 192 -9.45 18.86 -6.00
N GLU A 193 -10.59 19.00 -6.69
CA GLU A 193 -11.91 18.68 -6.13
C GLU A 193 -12.01 17.21 -5.70
N LYS A 194 -11.46 16.30 -6.52
CA LYS A 194 -11.36 14.88 -6.19
C LYS A 194 -10.49 14.63 -4.96
N VAL A 195 -9.33 15.30 -4.85
CA VAL A 195 -8.46 15.23 -3.65
C VAL A 195 -9.20 15.73 -2.41
N CYS A 196 -9.92 16.85 -2.49
CA CYS A 196 -10.73 17.38 -1.38
C CYS A 196 -11.84 16.41 -0.96
N LYS A 197 -12.53 15.79 -1.92
CA LYS A 197 -13.54 14.75 -1.64
C LYS A 197 -12.93 13.56 -0.90
N GLN A 198 -11.75 13.10 -1.32
CA GLN A 198 -11.05 11.98 -0.68
C GLN A 198 -10.51 12.35 0.71
N LEU A 199 -9.98 13.57 0.89
CA LEU A 199 -9.59 14.09 2.21
C LEU A 199 -10.78 14.11 3.17
N ARG A 200 -11.95 14.58 2.72
CA ARG A 200 -13.17 14.57 3.54
C ARG A 200 -13.56 13.16 3.96
N LYS A 201 -13.58 12.19 3.04
CA LYS A 201 -13.85 10.77 3.34
C LYS A 201 -12.83 10.21 4.35
N LEU A 202 -11.56 10.51 4.16
CA LEU A 202 -10.47 10.05 5.02
C LEU A 202 -10.56 10.68 6.43
N TYR A 203 -10.94 11.96 6.54
CA TYR A 203 -11.16 12.61 7.83
C TYR A 203 -12.42 12.12 8.55
N GLN A 204 -13.49 11.78 7.82
CA GLN A 204 -14.65 11.09 8.40
C GLN A 204 -14.25 9.72 8.96
N TRP A 205 -13.42 8.98 8.22
CA TRP A 205 -12.85 7.72 8.71
C TRP A 205 -12.05 7.95 10.00
N ARG A 206 -11.19 8.98 10.06
CA ARG A 206 -10.40 9.28 11.26
C ARG A 206 -11.25 9.68 12.46
N ALA A 207 -12.34 10.42 12.24
CA ALA A 207 -13.32 10.75 13.26
C ALA A 207 -13.99 9.50 13.83
N GLN A 208 -14.43 8.60 12.95
CA GLN A 208 -15.03 7.33 13.35
C GLN A 208 -14.03 6.43 14.08
N TRP A 209 -12.79 6.36 13.62
CA TRP A 209 -11.72 5.63 14.30
C TRP A 209 -11.46 6.20 15.71
N GLU A 210 -11.48 7.52 15.89
CA GLU A 210 -11.31 8.16 17.21
C GLU A 210 -12.40 7.70 18.17
N THR A 211 -13.66 7.75 17.73
CA THR A 211 -14.82 7.35 18.53
C THR A 211 -14.78 5.86 18.90
N GLN A 212 -14.43 4.98 17.95
CA GLN A 212 -14.38 3.54 18.18
C GLN A 212 -13.16 3.10 19.00
N ASN A 213 -12.09 3.90 19.04
CA ASN A 213 -10.83 3.57 19.70
C ASN A 213 -10.46 4.66 20.73
N ALA A 214 -11.45 5.08 21.51
CA ALA A 214 -11.28 6.14 22.49
C ALA A 214 -10.25 5.76 23.57
N GLY A 215 -9.24 6.61 23.76
CA GLY A 215 -8.17 6.38 24.74
C GLY A 215 -7.33 5.13 24.47
N CYS A 216 -7.32 4.62 23.24
CA CYS A 216 -6.54 3.43 22.88
C CYS A 216 -5.03 3.69 22.78
N CYS A 217 -4.61 4.94 22.61
CA CYS A 217 -3.22 5.31 22.38
C CYS A 217 -2.72 6.24 23.49
N ILE A 218 -1.61 5.84 24.12
CA ILE A 218 -0.87 6.65 25.10
C ILE A 218 0.54 6.95 24.59
N THR A 219 1.10 8.08 25.03
CA THR A 219 2.48 8.45 24.73
C THR A 219 3.39 7.99 25.87
N LYS A 220 4.46 7.26 25.55
CA LYS A 220 5.50 6.84 26.51
C LYS A 220 6.89 7.32 26.06
N PRO A 221 7.87 7.46 26.97
CA PRO A 221 9.26 7.67 26.57
C PRO A 221 9.72 6.57 25.62
N SER A 222 10.36 6.97 24.51
CA SER A 222 10.95 6.03 23.56
C SER A 222 12.00 5.17 24.26
N GLN A 223 11.96 3.86 24.02
CA GLN A 223 12.96 2.92 24.55
C GLN A 223 14.12 2.70 23.58
N ASP A 224 14.01 3.23 22.36
CA ASP A 224 15.01 3.10 21.32
C ASP A 224 15.94 4.32 21.35
N PRO A 225 17.20 4.19 21.79
CA PRO A 225 18.13 5.31 21.87
C PRO A 225 18.49 5.91 20.50
N LYS A 226 18.17 5.21 19.41
CA LYS A 226 18.35 5.69 18.03
C LYS A 226 17.09 6.35 17.48
N SER A 227 15.99 6.35 18.21
CA SER A 227 14.76 7.03 17.81
C SER A 227 15.02 8.53 17.66
N PRO A 228 14.54 9.16 16.58
CA PRO A 228 14.58 10.61 16.44
C PRO A 228 13.54 11.30 17.34
N PHE A 229 12.62 10.54 17.95
CA PHE A 229 11.56 11.06 18.81
C PHE A 229 11.81 10.71 20.27
N PRO A 230 11.60 11.66 21.22
CA PRO A 230 11.76 11.37 22.65
C PRO A 230 10.66 10.44 23.19
N THR A 231 9.56 10.29 22.45
CA THR A 231 8.40 9.49 22.88
C THR A 231 7.83 8.67 21.74
N ALA A 232 7.31 7.50 22.08
CA ALA A 232 6.63 6.56 21.20
C ALA A 232 5.14 6.43 21.56
N PHE A 233 4.35 6.03 20.58
CA PHE A 233 2.94 5.70 20.75
C PHE A 233 2.77 4.24 21.14
N HIS A 234 1.99 4.00 22.18
CA HIS A 234 1.59 2.66 22.60
C HIS A 234 0.08 2.53 22.47
N PHE A 235 -0.35 1.63 21.60
CA PHE A 235 -1.75 1.32 21.36
C PHE A 235 -2.22 0.16 22.25
N GLN A 236 -3.52 -0.13 22.29
CA GLN A 236 -4.04 -1.31 22.98
C GLN A 236 -3.81 -2.58 22.16
N ASN A 237 -3.92 -2.51 20.84
CA ASN A 237 -3.68 -3.64 19.94
C ASN A 237 -3.08 -3.21 18.58
N LEU A 238 -2.46 -4.17 17.89
CA LEU A 238 -1.85 -3.94 16.56
C LEU A 238 -2.85 -3.46 15.48
N PRO A 239 -4.09 -3.98 15.37
CA PRO A 239 -5.05 -3.46 14.40
C PRO A 239 -5.32 -1.95 14.50
N GLN A 240 -5.36 -1.38 15.71
CA GLN A 240 -5.48 0.07 15.92
C GLN A 240 -4.29 0.82 15.35
N ALA A 241 -3.07 0.39 15.71
CA ALA A 241 -1.83 1.00 15.24
C ALA A 241 -1.69 0.91 13.71
N ALA A 242 -1.96 -0.27 13.14
CA ALA A 242 -1.91 -0.51 11.71
C ALA A 242 -2.98 0.31 10.96
N GLY A 243 -4.21 0.37 11.46
CA GLY A 243 -5.28 1.19 10.89
C GLY A 243 -4.89 2.67 10.81
N LEU A 244 -4.28 3.22 11.88
CA LEU A 244 -3.81 4.60 11.88
C LEU A 244 -2.62 4.81 10.93
N ALA A 245 -1.67 3.88 10.88
CA ALA A 245 -0.54 3.94 9.95
C ALA A 245 -1.01 3.91 8.48
N HIS A 246 -2.02 3.10 8.17
CA HIS A 246 -2.70 3.06 6.87
C HIS A 246 -3.41 4.38 6.54
N TYR A 247 -4.15 4.95 7.50
CA TYR A 247 -4.72 6.29 7.36
C TYR A 247 -3.67 7.35 7.04
N ASN A 248 -2.57 7.38 7.80
CA ASN A 248 -1.50 8.35 7.61
C ASN A 248 -0.78 8.17 6.26
N THR A 249 -0.70 6.94 5.76
CA THR A 249 -0.16 6.65 4.43
C THR A 249 -0.99 7.31 3.32
N VAL A 250 -2.32 7.10 3.32
CA VAL A 250 -3.21 7.74 2.33
C VAL A 250 -3.20 9.26 2.51
N LEU A 251 -3.17 9.73 3.76
CA LEU A 251 -3.15 11.16 4.07
C LEU A 251 -1.91 11.85 3.50
N LEU A 252 -0.72 11.26 3.62
CA LEU A 252 0.52 11.81 3.04
C LEU A 252 0.37 12.04 1.54
N VAL A 253 -0.17 11.06 0.82
CA VAL A 253 -0.39 11.15 -0.63
C VAL A 253 -1.36 12.28 -0.98
N LEU A 254 -2.50 12.36 -0.28
CA LEU A 254 -3.52 13.39 -0.54
C LEU A 254 -3.03 14.80 -0.18
N LEU A 255 -2.27 14.96 0.91
CA LEU A 255 -1.69 16.25 1.29
C LEU A 255 -0.65 16.71 0.26
N ARG A 256 0.20 15.80 -0.24
CA ARG A 256 1.14 16.10 -1.33
C ARG A 256 0.42 16.48 -2.62
N ALA A 257 -0.59 15.71 -3.02
CA ALA A 257 -1.42 16.01 -4.19
C ALA A 257 -2.06 17.40 -4.08
N GLY A 258 -2.64 17.73 -2.92
CA GLY A 258 -3.22 19.05 -2.67
C GLY A 258 -2.20 20.18 -2.77
N ARG A 259 -0.99 19.98 -2.23
CA ARG A 259 0.12 20.95 -2.34
C ARG A 259 0.60 21.15 -3.77
N ILE A 260 0.75 20.09 -4.58
CA ILE A 260 1.10 20.24 -6.00
C ILE A 260 0.05 21.09 -6.71
N LEU A 261 -1.24 20.81 -6.47
CA LEU A 261 -2.33 21.40 -7.25
C LEU A 261 -2.67 22.84 -6.84
N LYS A 262 -2.41 23.23 -5.58
CA LYS A 262 -2.81 24.53 -5.04
C LYS A 262 -1.68 25.34 -4.38
N GLY A 263 -0.46 24.80 -4.30
CA GLY A 263 0.68 25.47 -3.69
C GLY A 263 0.39 25.96 -2.26
N LEU A 264 0.74 27.21 -1.98
CA LEU A 264 0.54 27.85 -0.68
C LEU A 264 -0.94 28.07 -0.30
N CYS A 265 -1.86 28.03 -1.27
CA CYS A 265 -3.29 28.15 -0.99
C CYS A 265 -3.89 26.85 -0.45
N PHE A 266 -3.15 25.75 -0.44
CA PHE A 266 -3.63 24.49 0.11
C PHE A 266 -3.65 24.51 1.64
N SER A 267 -4.83 24.25 2.22
CA SER A 267 -4.99 24.02 3.66
C SER A 267 -5.24 22.53 3.96
N SER A 268 -4.53 22.00 4.95
CA SER A 268 -4.69 20.63 5.45
C SER A 268 -5.92 20.42 6.36
N THR A 269 -6.70 21.46 6.62
CA THR A 269 -7.85 21.44 7.54
C THR A 269 -9.16 21.84 6.87
N ILE A 270 -9.12 22.45 5.68
CA ILE A 270 -10.34 22.93 5.01
C ILE A 270 -11.36 21.82 4.76
N CYS A 271 -10.89 20.59 4.49
CA CYS A 271 -11.76 19.44 4.26
C CYS A 271 -12.31 18.81 5.55
N SER A 272 -11.90 19.29 6.74
CA SER A 272 -12.35 18.80 8.04
C SER A 272 -13.24 19.75 8.82
N GLU A 273 -13.43 21.00 8.40
CA GLU A 273 -14.08 22.05 9.18
C GLU A 273 -15.45 21.62 9.75
N THR A 274 -16.25 20.90 8.96
CA THR A 274 -17.59 20.43 9.34
C THR A 274 -17.62 19.05 10.01
N ILE A 275 -16.46 18.44 10.31
CA ILE A 275 -16.39 17.08 10.85
C ILE A 275 -16.22 17.17 12.38
N PRO A 276 -17.23 16.75 13.17
CA PRO A 276 -17.11 16.74 14.62
C PRO A 276 -16.17 15.61 15.06
N VAL A 277 -15.15 15.95 15.86
CA VAL A 277 -14.23 14.98 16.46
C VAL A 277 -13.88 15.40 17.87
N THR A 278 -14.14 14.52 18.83
CA THR A 278 -13.71 14.70 20.22
C THR A 278 -12.35 14.05 20.41
N ARG A 279 -11.37 14.82 20.90
CA ARG A 279 -10.03 14.29 21.20
C ARG A 279 -10.09 13.35 22.41
N THR A 280 -9.78 12.08 22.19
CA THR A 280 -9.66 11.05 23.24
C THR A 280 -8.26 10.44 23.30
N ASN A 281 -7.51 10.51 22.20
CA ASN A 281 -6.12 10.10 22.09
C ASN A 281 -5.24 11.36 21.98
N SER A 282 -4.79 11.90 23.11
CA SER A 282 -4.18 13.24 23.19
C SER A 282 -2.97 13.45 22.29
N GLY A 283 -2.13 12.42 22.14
CA GLY A 283 -0.88 12.49 21.36
C GLY A 283 -1.06 12.37 19.84
N LEU A 284 -2.25 12.03 19.34
CA LEU A 284 -2.50 11.78 17.91
C LEU A 284 -3.05 13.01 17.19
N LEU A 285 -2.70 13.18 15.92
CA LEU A 285 -3.24 14.21 15.05
C LEU A 285 -4.71 13.92 14.74
N LEU A 286 -5.52 14.97 14.83
CA LEU A 286 -6.93 14.98 14.47
C LEU A 286 -7.17 15.71 13.14
N PRO A 287 -8.32 15.47 12.49
CA PRO A 287 -8.68 16.18 11.27
C PRO A 287 -8.60 17.71 11.37
N GLN A 288 -8.96 18.30 12.51
CA GLN A 288 -8.94 19.76 12.69
C GLN A 288 -7.54 20.34 12.97
N ASP A 289 -6.55 19.50 13.28
CA ASP A 289 -5.19 19.99 13.52
C ASP A 289 -4.52 20.38 12.21
N VAL A 290 -3.68 21.42 12.24
CA VAL A 290 -2.80 21.74 11.12
C VAL A 290 -1.79 20.60 10.96
N LYS A 291 -1.70 20.03 9.75
CA LYS A 291 -0.87 18.86 9.45
C LYS A 291 0.27 19.23 8.51
N THR A 292 1.48 18.90 8.92
CA THR A 292 2.65 18.90 8.04
C THR A 292 2.94 17.47 7.61
N LEU A 293 3.60 17.28 6.46
CA LEU A 293 4.05 15.95 6.02
C LEU A 293 4.96 15.30 7.07
N HIS A 294 5.84 16.09 7.69
CA HIS A 294 6.71 15.64 8.78
C HIS A 294 5.91 15.20 10.02
N GLY A 295 4.84 15.93 10.38
CA GLY A 295 3.97 15.54 11.49
C GLY A 295 3.26 14.21 11.24
N VAL A 296 2.70 14.03 10.05
CA VAL A 296 2.00 12.79 9.67
C VAL A 296 2.96 11.60 9.57
N ALA A 297 4.13 11.78 8.93
CA ALA A 297 5.16 10.75 8.89
C ALA A 297 5.75 10.46 10.28
N GLY A 298 5.82 11.48 11.15
CA GLY A 298 6.23 11.35 12.53
C GLY A 298 5.30 10.44 13.33
N GLU A 299 3.98 10.49 13.10
CA GLU A 299 3.06 9.55 13.75
C GLU A 299 3.29 8.10 13.33
N ILE A 300 3.61 7.85 12.04
CA ILE A 300 3.99 6.52 11.55
C ILE A 300 5.24 6.03 12.29
N LEU A 301 6.29 6.86 12.35
CA LEU A 301 7.55 6.50 13.01
C LEU A 301 7.40 6.29 14.51
N ARG A 302 6.61 7.13 15.20
CA ARG A 302 6.35 7.00 16.64
C ARG A 302 5.54 5.75 16.98
N SER A 303 4.85 5.15 16.01
CA SER A 303 4.12 3.89 16.18
C SER A 303 5.00 2.64 16.03
N VAL A 304 6.21 2.78 15.47
CA VAL A 304 7.07 1.64 15.11
C VAL A 304 7.42 0.79 16.32
N GLU A 305 7.89 1.39 17.41
CA GLU A 305 8.32 0.66 18.61
C GLU A 305 7.24 -0.28 19.13
N TYR A 306 5.99 0.20 19.22
CA TYR A 306 4.86 -0.62 19.63
C TYR A 306 4.53 -1.71 18.60
N CYS A 307 4.53 -1.37 17.31
CA CYS A 307 4.19 -2.32 16.27
C CYS A 307 5.17 -3.49 16.21
N ILE A 308 6.47 -3.27 16.42
CA ILE A 308 7.49 -4.31 16.26
C ILE A 308 7.86 -5.02 17.56
N SER A 309 7.39 -4.52 18.72
CA SER A 309 7.59 -5.18 20.01
C SER A 309 6.81 -6.49 20.12
N GLU A 310 7.19 -7.33 21.07
CA GLU A 310 6.34 -8.47 21.46
C GLU A 310 4.97 -7.99 21.98
N PRO A 311 3.89 -8.74 21.73
CA PRO A 311 3.81 -10.02 20.99
C PRO A 311 3.65 -9.86 19.46
N HIS A 312 3.64 -8.64 18.94
CA HIS A 312 3.28 -8.35 17.54
C HIS A 312 4.33 -8.85 16.53
N THR A 313 5.61 -8.65 16.84
CA THR A 313 6.79 -9.15 16.11
C THR A 313 6.60 -9.12 14.58
N SER A 314 6.55 -10.28 13.93
CA SER A 314 6.45 -10.42 12.47
C SER A 314 5.15 -9.90 11.87
N GLY A 315 4.06 -9.93 12.64
CA GLY A 315 2.79 -9.32 12.22
C GLY A 315 2.95 -7.81 12.08
N GLY A 316 3.57 -7.16 13.06
CA GLY A 316 3.82 -5.73 13.02
C GLY A 316 4.82 -5.29 11.97
N TYR A 317 5.92 -6.03 11.81
CA TYR A 317 6.87 -5.79 10.72
C TYR A 317 6.17 -5.79 9.35
N PHE A 318 5.29 -6.78 9.10
CA PHE A 318 4.54 -6.85 7.84
C PHE A 318 3.60 -5.65 7.64
N GLN A 319 2.84 -5.27 8.67
CA GLN A 319 1.90 -4.15 8.59
C GLN A 319 2.61 -2.79 8.40
N MET A 320 3.83 -2.63 8.91
CA MET A 320 4.57 -1.37 8.82
C MET A 320 5.39 -1.20 7.53
N LEU A 321 5.54 -2.24 6.69
CA LEU A 321 6.33 -2.19 5.46
C LEU A 321 5.96 -0.99 4.57
N PHE A 322 4.69 -0.87 4.21
CA PHE A 322 4.22 0.17 3.29
C PHE A 322 4.07 1.55 3.95
N PRO A 323 3.56 1.69 5.18
CA PRO A 323 3.59 2.97 5.88
C PRO A 323 4.99 3.56 6.00
N LEU A 324 6.01 2.74 6.29
CA LEU A 324 7.40 3.21 6.35
C LEU A 324 7.95 3.58 4.97
N ARG A 325 7.56 2.86 3.91
CA ARG A 325 7.89 3.22 2.52
C ARG A 325 7.27 4.56 2.10
N ALA A 326 6.10 4.92 2.63
CA ALA A 326 5.53 6.24 2.43
C ALA A 326 6.27 7.33 3.23
N ALA A 327 6.60 7.03 4.50
CA ALA A 327 7.28 7.96 5.39
C ALA A 327 8.69 8.33 4.92
N ILE A 328 9.45 7.38 4.34
CA ILE A 328 10.84 7.66 3.92
C ILE A 328 10.97 8.75 2.86
N GLU A 329 9.95 8.94 2.04
CA GLU A 329 9.93 10.00 1.02
C GLU A 329 9.71 11.40 1.61
N VAL A 330 9.27 11.52 2.86
CA VAL A 330 9.09 12.83 3.52
C VAL A 330 10.44 13.42 3.95
N TYR A 331 11.39 12.56 4.27
CA TYR A 331 12.62 12.94 4.95
C TYR A 331 13.80 13.00 3.98
N LYS A 332 14.57 14.10 4.01
CA LYS A 332 15.78 14.28 3.19
C LYS A 332 16.91 13.33 3.61
N ASP A 333 17.86 13.07 2.71
CA ASP A 333 19.06 12.29 3.02
C ASP A 333 19.86 12.88 4.20
N GLY A 334 20.35 12.01 5.07
CA GLY A 334 21.20 12.36 6.20
C GLY A 334 20.52 12.76 7.52
N CYS A 335 19.22 13.12 7.50
CA CYS A 335 18.48 13.45 8.73
C CYS A 335 18.30 12.24 9.67
N LYS A 336 17.97 12.50 10.94
CA LYS A 336 17.86 11.46 11.98
C LYS A 336 16.72 10.48 11.66
N GLU A 337 15.62 10.99 11.14
CA GLU A 337 14.41 10.26 10.78
C GLU A 337 14.67 9.29 9.63
N ARG A 338 15.36 9.73 8.58
CA ARG A 338 15.71 8.84 7.46
C ARG A 338 16.72 7.78 7.88
N LYS A 339 17.72 8.13 8.71
CA LYS A 339 18.64 7.14 9.32
C LYS A 339 17.91 6.12 10.17
N TYR A 340 16.92 6.57 10.94
CA TYR A 340 16.05 5.70 11.73
C TYR A 340 15.24 4.75 10.84
N LEU A 341 14.65 5.24 9.76
CA LEU A 341 13.97 4.41 8.76
C LEU A 341 14.88 3.32 8.19
N TYR A 342 16.10 3.66 7.77
CA TYR A 342 17.07 2.65 7.29
C TYR A 342 17.37 1.59 8.36
N LYS A 343 17.50 1.98 9.63
CA LYS A 343 17.64 1.03 10.74
C LYS A 343 16.43 0.09 10.79
N ILE A 344 15.22 0.63 10.80
CA ILE A 344 13.98 -0.16 10.91
C ILE A 344 13.76 -1.06 9.68
N PHE A 345 14.07 -0.61 8.46
CA PHE A 345 13.99 -1.48 7.29
C PHE A 345 14.98 -2.66 7.38
N ASN A 346 16.19 -2.45 7.89
CA ASN A 346 17.09 -3.58 8.15
C ASN A 346 16.55 -4.50 9.24
N GLU A 347 15.95 -3.94 10.29
CA GLU A 347 15.32 -4.72 11.37
C GLU A 347 14.15 -5.58 10.86
N ILE A 348 13.31 -5.03 9.98
CA ILE A 348 12.23 -5.76 9.30
C ILE A 348 12.79 -6.95 8.49
N ALA A 349 13.91 -6.77 7.79
CA ALA A 349 14.54 -7.86 7.05
C ALA A 349 15.16 -8.92 7.98
N ASP A 350 15.92 -8.49 8.98
CA ASP A 350 16.72 -9.37 9.82
C ASP A 350 15.88 -10.11 10.86
N ASN A 351 14.93 -9.42 11.49
CA ASN A 351 14.11 -9.96 12.58
C ASN A 351 12.71 -10.39 12.09
N GLY A 352 12.17 -9.71 11.07
CA GLY A 352 10.89 -10.06 10.46
C GLY A 352 10.99 -11.06 9.30
N GLY A 353 12.19 -11.27 8.75
CA GLY A 353 12.42 -12.16 7.60
C GLY A 353 11.99 -11.57 6.25
N PHE A 354 11.66 -10.28 6.18
CA PHE A 354 11.11 -9.62 4.99
C PHE A 354 12.18 -8.85 4.22
N GLU A 355 12.97 -9.54 3.41
CA GLU A 355 14.11 -8.99 2.67
C GLU A 355 13.75 -7.78 1.78
N MET A 356 12.53 -7.75 1.23
CA MET A 356 12.05 -6.66 0.38
C MET A 356 12.16 -5.28 1.04
N SER A 357 12.08 -5.21 2.37
CA SER A 357 12.23 -3.97 3.14
C SER A 357 13.52 -3.20 2.83
N ARG A 358 14.63 -3.88 2.52
CA ARG A 358 15.88 -3.22 2.10
C ARG A 358 15.76 -2.56 0.73
N GLY A 359 14.97 -3.15 -0.16
CA GLY A 359 14.64 -2.64 -1.48
C GLY A 359 13.82 -1.37 -1.47
N LEU A 360 12.91 -1.26 -0.50
CA LEU A 360 12.02 -0.12 -0.30
C LEU A 360 12.76 1.20 -0.01
N THR A 361 14.05 1.12 0.36
CA THR A 361 14.87 2.28 0.72
C THR A 361 15.67 2.90 -0.43
N ARG A 362 15.87 2.13 -1.49
CA ARG A 362 16.42 2.64 -2.76
C ARG A 362 15.24 3.24 -3.51
N ALA A 363 15.43 3.91 -4.65
CA ALA A 363 14.33 4.26 -5.56
C ALA A 363 13.66 3.00 -6.19
N GLY A 364 13.50 1.94 -5.39
CA GLY A 364 12.94 0.65 -5.70
C GLY A 364 11.44 0.69 -5.48
N LEU A 365 10.74 0.16 -6.48
CA LEU A 365 9.38 0.49 -6.90
C LEU A 365 9.37 1.86 -7.58
N CYS A 366 9.26 1.86 -8.92
CA CYS A 366 9.41 3.02 -9.81
C CYS A 366 8.33 4.08 -9.57
N GLY A 367 8.44 4.82 -8.47
CA GLY A 367 7.51 5.87 -8.14
C GLY A 367 8.00 6.66 -6.95
N ARG A 368 8.46 7.89 -7.17
CA ARG A 368 8.30 8.93 -6.16
C ARG A 368 6.79 9.00 -5.92
N MET A 369 6.26 8.70 -4.72
CA MET A 369 4.91 9.19 -4.39
C MET A 369 5.02 10.69 -4.17
N ILE A 370 5.22 11.44 -5.26
CA ILE A 370 5.43 12.88 -5.26
C ILE A 370 6.66 13.28 -4.42
N GLU A 371 7.81 13.48 -5.06
CA GLU A 371 8.85 14.28 -4.39
C GLU A 371 8.32 15.71 -4.28
N ASP A 372 8.47 16.30 -3.09
CA ASP A 372 8.32 17.74 -2.95
C ASP A 372 9.41 18.37 -3.83
N GLU A 373 9.04 18.95 -4.97
CA GLU A 373 9.91 19.92 -5.64
C GLU A 373 10.24 21.00 -4.60
N GLU A 374 11.51 21.39 -4.58
CA GLU A 374 12.18 22.13 -3.52
C GLU A 374 11.27 23.09 -2.77
N SER A 375 11.22 22.94 -1.45
CA SER A 375 10.62 23.89 -0.53
C SER A 375 11.03 25.31 -0.93
N VAL A 376 10.08 26.11 -1.39
CA VAL A 376 10.18 27.57 -1.48
C VAL A 376 10.32 28.11 -0.05
N THR A 377 11.49 27.92 0.52
CA THR A 377 11.94 28.48 1.79
C THR A 377 13.37 28.94 1.59
N ASP A 378 13.57 29.83 0.62
CA ASP A 378 14.71 30.73 0.58
C ASP A 378 14.42 31.94 -0.33
N VAL A 379 13.40 32.72 0.02
CA VAL A 379 13.32 34.13 -0.42
C VAL A 379 12.93 34.99 0.77
N GLY A 380 13.76 34.92 1.81
CA GLY A 380 13.90 36.00 2.77
C GLY A 380 14.93 36.98 2.23
N LYS A 381 14.45 38.03 1.53
CA LYS A 381 15.12 39.26 1.04
C LYS A 381 15.07 39.41 -0.49
N ALA A 382 14.01 40.04 -1.00
CA ALA A 382 14.09 41.16 -1.93
C ALA A 382 12.69 41.71 -2.22
N ASP A 383 12.65 42.99 -2.52
CA ASP A 383 11.54 43.93 -2.53
C ASP A 383 10.28 43.58 -3.33
N VAL A 384 9.21 44.24 -2.87
CA VAL A 384 7.94 44.52 -3.55
C VAL A 384 8.13 44.78 -5.04
N THR A 385 7.47 44.00 -5.89
CA THR A 385 6.82 44.47 -7.13
C THR A 385 5.89 43.40 -7.70
N GLU A 386 4.77 43.86 -8.26
CA GLU A 386 3.66 43.07 -8.78
C GLU A 386 4.04 42.14 -9.94
N GLY A 387 3.33 41.00 -9.99
CA GLY A 387 2.67 40.48 -11.18
C GLY A 387 3.46 40.38 -12.48
N HIS A 388 4.08 39.23 -12.73
CA HIS A 388 4.14 38.49 -14.00
C HIS A 388 5.16 37.37 -13.83
N LEU A 389 4.89 36.17 -14.33
CA LEU A 389 5.86 35.27 -14.96
C LEU A 389 5.17 33.96 -15.39
N LEU A 390 4.52 34.02 -16.55
CA LEU A 390 4.50 32.90 -17.50
C LEU A 390 5.38 33.33 -18.68
N ARG A 391 6.30 32.43 -19.06
CA ARG A 391 7.28 32.47 -20.18
C ARG A 391 8.58 33.24 -19.95
N SER A 392 9.69 32.51 -20.02
CA SER A 392 10.61 32.57 -21.18
C SER A 392 11.71 31.50 -21.13
N GLY A 393 11.93 30.84 -22.27
CA GLY A 393 13.16 30.14 -22.69
C GLY A 393 13.57 28.89 -21.92
N GLY A 394 13.98 27.77 -22.53
CA GLY A 394 14.45 27.57 -23.89
C GLY A 394 15.71 26.71 -23.89
N GLU A 395 15.71 25.56 -23.21
CA GLU A 395 16.69 24.50 -23.42
C GLU A 395 15.98 23.14 -23.39
N LYS A 396 16.08 22.41 -24.51
CA LYS A 396 15.58 21.03 -24.63
C LYS A 396 16.38 20.13 -23.67
N PRO A 397 15.74 19.35 -22.79
CA PRO A 397 16.41 18.20 -22.18
C PRO A 397 16.67 17.13 -23.26
N PRO A 398 17.68 16.27 -23.09
CA PRO A 398 17.95 15.19 -24.04
C PRO A 398 16.73 14.26 -24.10
N GLU A 399 16.35 13.86 -25.32
CA GLU A 399 15.30 12.88 -25.60
C GLU A 399 15.60 11.58 -24.83
N ALA A 400 15.00 11.42 -23.66
CA ALA A 400 14.80 10.12 -23.06
C ALA A 400 13.75 9.41 -23.91
N ALA A 401 14.19 8.50 -24.76
CA ALA A 401 13.30 7.61 -25.50
C ALA A 401 12.30 6.98 -24.52
N HIS A 402 11.03 7.39 -24.62
CA HIS A 402 9.91 6.74 -23.95
C HIS A 402 9.70 5.37 -24.58
N ALA A 403 10.57 4.42 -24.25
CA ALA A 403 10.24 3.01 -24.37
C ALA A 403 9.16 2.73 -23.32
N ALA A 404 7.96 2.36 -23.79
CA ALA A 404 6.90 1.85 -22.91
C ALA A 404 7.50 0.79 -21.98
N ASN A 405 7.38 1.00 -20.66
CA ASN A 405 7.96 0.09 -19.68
C ASN A 405 7.39 -1.32 -19.95
N PRO A 406 8.23 -2.34 -20.25
CA PRO A 406 7.76 -3.69 -20.52
C PRO A 406 6.96 -4.29 -19.34
N MET A 407 7.09 -3.73 -18.13
CA MET A 407 6.22 -4.07 -16.99
C MET A 407 4.79 -3.57 -17.15
N THR A 408 4.58 -2.33 -17.61
CA THR A 408 3.23 -1.81 -17.92
C THR A 408 2.57 -2.65 -19.01
N ALA A 409 3.35 -3.06 -20.02
CA ALA A 409 2.92 -4.00 -21.04
C ALA A 409 2.65 -5.41 -20.48
N THR A 410 3.37 -5.92 -19.49
CA THR A 410 3.09 -7.25 -18.91
C THR A 410 1.89 -7.21 -17.94
N TYR A 411 1.66 -6.06 -17.30
CA TYR A 411 0.50 -5.82 -16.46
C TYR A 411 -0.79 -5.65 -17.30
N LEU A 412 -0.69 -4.96 -18.45
CA LEU A 412 -1.82 -4.65 -19.37
C LEU A 412 -2.00 -5.62 -20.57
N ASN A 413 -0.94 -6.20 -21.15
CA ASN A 413 -0.98 -7.02 -22.39
C ASN A 413 -1.14 -8.54 -22.18
N PHE A 414 -1.28 -9.03 -20.94
CA PHE A 414 -1.84 -10.38 -20.74
C PHE A 414 -3.36 -10.43 -21.04
N SER A 415 -3.95 -9.35 -21.56
CA SER A 415 -5.37 -9.24 -21.92
C SER A 415 -5.77 -10.00 -23.20
N SER A 416 -4.83 -10.40 -24.06
CA SER A 416 -5.20 -10.94 -25.39
C SER A 416 -4.89 -12.43 -25.63
N ARG A 417 -4.14 -13.12 -24.75
CA ARG A 417 -3.70 -14.50 -25.05
C ARG A 417 -4.10 -15.62 -24.07
N PHE A 418 -4.56 -15.37 -22.84
CA PHE A 418 -4.73 -16.49 -21.90
C PHE A 418 -5.93 -16.53 -20.94
N MET A 419 -6.87 -15.59 -20.94
CA MET A 419 -8.12 -15.78 -20.19
C MET A 419 -9.32 -15.26 -20.97
N GLN A 420 -10.09 -16.18 -21.56
CA GLN A 420 -11.47 -15.90 -21.92
C GLN A 420 -12.22 -15.57 -20.61
N LYS A 421 -13.08 -14.54 -20.63
CA LYS A 421 -13.99 -14.26 -19.50
C LYS A 421 -14.68 -15.56 -19.09
N ARG A 422 -14.84 -15.78 -17.77
CA ARG A 422 -15.57 -16.94 -17.25
C ARG A 422 -16.88 -17.09 -18.03
N PRO A 423 -17.15 -18.25 -18.65
CA PRO A 423 -18.42 -18.48 -19.32
C PRO A 423 -19.56 -18.23 -18.34
N ASN A 424 -20.52 -17.38 -18.70
CA ASN A 424 -21.74 -17.21 -17.91
C ASN A 424 -22.50 -18.54 -17.93
N GLY A 425 -22.36 -19.34 -16.87
CA GLY A 425 -22.93 -20.68 -16.79
C GLY A 425 -22.95 -21.24 -15.37
N SER A 426 -24.17 -21.38 -14.85
CA SER A 426 -24.65 -22.03 -13.61
C SER A 426 -24.03 -21.59 -12.28
N TYR A 427 -24.74 -20.68 -11.61
CA TYR A 427 -25.00 -20.85 -10.18
C TYR A 427 -25.70 -22.20 -10.02
N ALA A 428 -25.03 -23.18 -9.41
CA ALA A 428 -25.65 -24.37 -8.88
C ALA A 428 -25.52 -24.32 -7.35
N HIS A 429 -26.64 -24.58 -6.70
CA HIS A 429 -27.01 -24.41 -5.29
C HIS A 429 -25.95 -24.67 -4.23
#